data_AF-A0A916L8L5-F1
#
_entry.id   AF-A0A916L8L5-F1
#
_cell.length_a   1.000
_cell.length_b   1.000
_cell.length_c   1.000
_cell.angle_alpha   90.00
_cell.angle_beta   90.00
_cell.angle_gamma   90.00
#
_symmetry.space_group_name_H-M   'P 1'
#
loop_
_entity.id
_entity.type
_entity.pdbx_description
1 polymer ?
#
loop_
_entity_poly.entity_id
_entity_poly.type
_entity_poly.pdbx_seq_one_letter_code
_entity_poly.pdbx_strand_id
1 'polypeptide(L)'
;MNRKQFGKPLSTFQTVAAQLAEVYIASRTIDLVAKSVIWRLAEDLDAGDDLGVLGYWVTSQAPPAMQICHHLHGGMGMDVTYPMHRYYSTIKDLTRLLGGPSHRLELLGARCSLT
;
A
#
# COMPACT_ATOMS: atom_id res chain seq x y z
N MET A 1 15.74 1.77 -18.43
CA MET A 1 14.45 1.11 -18.76
C MET A 1 14.49 0.61 -20.19
N ASN A 2 14.94 -0.63 -20.45
CA ASN A 2 14.94 -1.20 -21.81
C ASN A 2 14.81 -2.73 -21.74
N ARG A 3 13.65 -3.22 -21.29
CA ARG A 3 13.31 -4.65 -21.30
C ARG A 3 12.22 -4.88 -22.35
N LYS A 4 12.51 -5.68 -23.38
CA LYS A 4 11.56 -6.08 -24.43
C LYS A 4 11.21 -7.56 -24.24
N GLN A 5 9.94 -7.92 -24.23
CA GLN A 5 9.45 -9.32 -24.27
C GLN A 5 8.36 -9.42 -25.35
N PHE A 6 8.30 -10.56 -26.05
CA PHE A 6 7.35 -10.82 -27.15
C PHE A 6 7.39 -9.81 -28.31
N GLY A 7 8.57 -9.26 -28.61
CA GLY A 7 8.76 -8.36 -29.76
C GLY A 7 8.15 -6.97 -29.64
N LYS A 8 7.55 -6.61 -28.49
CA LYS A 8 6.99 -5.27 -28.23
C LYS A 8 7.57 -4.65 -26.95
N PRO A 9 7.57 -3.31 -26.83
CA PRO A 9 7.83 -2.64 -25.56
C PRO A 9 6.78 -3.08 -24.53
N LEU A 10 7.20 -3.38 -23.30
CA LEU A 10 6.29 -3.81 -22.22
C LEU A 10 5.20 -2.77 -21.92
N SER A 11 5.43 -1.50 -22.28
CA SER A 11 4.48 -0.39 -22.18
C SER A 11 3.22 -0.55 -23.04
N THR A 12 3.17 -1.53 -23.95
CA THR A 12 2.00 -1.79 -24.81
C THR A 12 0.95 -2.67 -24.14
N PHE A 13 1.25 -3.29 -23.00
CA PHE A 13 0.27 -4.10 -22.26
C PHE A 13 -0.52 -3.17 -21.34
N GLN A 14 -1.70 -2.74 -21.78
CA GLN A 14 -2.62 -1.87 -21.01
C GLN A 14 -2.81 -2.36 -19.56
N THR A 15 -2.82 -3.67 -19.35
CA THR A 15 -2.89 -4.31 -18.03
C THR A 15 -1.73 -3.94 -17.10
N VAL A 16 -0.50 -3.83 -17.63
CA VAL A 16 0.68 -3.44 -16.83
C VAL A 16 0.60 -1.97 -16.45
N ALA A 17 0.14 -1.10 -17.36
CA ALA A 17 -0.05 0.32 -17.07
C ALA A 17 -1.13 0.54 -15.99
N ALA A 18 -2.24 -0.20 -16.06
CA ALA A 18 -3.29 -0.16 -15.04
C ALA A 18 -2.77 -0.64 -13.67
N GLN A 19 -2.04 -1.76 -13.62
CA GLN A 19 -1.42 -2.28 -12.40
C GLN A 19 -0.42 -1.29 -11.77
N LEU A 20 0.39 -0.61 -12.60
CA LEU A 20 1.30 0.44 -12.11
C LEU A 20 0.51 1.64 -11.56
N ALA A 21 -0.59 2.02 -12.19
CA ALA A 21 -1.46 3.09 -11.69
C ALA A 21 -2.10 2.73 -10.34
N GLU A 22 -2.55 1.49 -10.16
CA GLU A 22 -3.09 1.01 -8.88
C GLU A 22 -2.05 1.11 -7.75
N VAL A 23 -0.83 0.62 -7.99
CA VAL A 23 0.28 0.72 -7.02
C VAL A 23 0.60 2.19 -6.72
N TYR A 24 0.65 3.03 -7.75
CA TYR A 24 0.92 4.45 -7.60
C TYR A 24 -0.14 5.13 -6.73
N ILE A 25 -1.42 4.91 -7.00
CA ILE A 25 -2.53 5.49 -6.23
C ILE A 25 -2.44 5.03 -4.77
N ALA A 26 -2.29 3.73 -4.52
CA ALA A 26 -2.15 3.20 -3.16
C ALA A 26 -0.99 3.87 -2.41
N SER A 27 0.19 3.96 -3.04
CA SER A 27 1.38 4.56 -2.43
C SER A 27 1.21 6.05 -2.13
N ARG A 28 0.61 6.82 -3.04
CA ARG A 28 0.40 8.26 -2.87
C ARG A 28 -0.65 8.56 -1.82
N THR A 29 -1.71 7.76 -1.75
CA THR A 29 -2.74 7.92 -0.73
C THR A 29 -2.17 7.62 0.66
N ILE A 30 -1.41 6.53 0.83
CA ILE A 30 -0.78 6.19 2.11
C ILE A 30 0.22 7.30 2.53
N ASP A 31 1.07 7.79 1.61
CA ASP A 31 2.00 8.89 1.88
C ASP A 31 1.27 10.18 2.32
N LEU A 32 0.17 10.52 1.64
CA LEU A 32 -0.62 11.71 1.95
C LEU A 32 -1.26 11.62 3.34
N VAL A 33 -1.93 10.51 3.64
CA VAL A 33 -2.60 10.32 4.94
C VAL A 33 -1.55 10.27 6.06
N ALA A 34 -0.42 9.60 5.85
CA ALA A 34 0.68 9.57 6.82
C ALA A 34 1.22 10.98 7.12
N LYS A 35 1.40 11.82 6.09
CA LYS A 35 1.80 13.22 6.26
C LYS A 35 0.77 14.04 7.03
N SER A 36 -0.52 13.84 6.77
CA SER A 36 -1.61 14.48 7.54
C SER A 36 -1.51 14.12 9.02
N VAL A 37 -1.41 12.82 9.33
CA VAL A 37 -1.24 12.33 10.71
C VAL A 37 -0.01 12.95 11.37
N ILE A 38 1.15 12.89 10.71
CA ILE A 38 2.40 13.41 11.26
C ILE A 38 2.29 14.91 11.54
N TRP A 39 1.70 15.67 10.63
CA TRP A 39 1.49 17.10 10.82
C TRP A 39 0.57 17.39 12.02
N ARG A 40 -0.58 16.71 12.13
CA ARG A 40 -1.49 16.88 13.28
C ARG A 40 -0.80 16.57 14.60
N LEU A 41 -0.04 15.47 14.66
CA LEU A 41 0.73 15.10 15.85
C LEU A 41 1.82 16.13 16.19
N ALA A 42 2.47 16.72 15.18
CA ALA A 42 3.48 17.74 15.38
C ALA A 42 2.91 19.06 15.92
N GLU A 43 1.66 19.38 15.57
CA GLU A 43 0.92 20.56 16.03
C GLU A 43 0.10 20.30 17.31
N ASP A 44 0.28 19.15 17.97
CA ASP A 44 -0.47 18.72 19.17
C ASP A 44 -2.00 18.71 18.97
N LEU A 45 -2.44 18.41 17.74
CA LEU A 45 -3.84 18.26 17.37
C LEU A 45 -4.30 16.80 17.48
N ASP A 46 -5.59 16.58 17.75
CA ASP A 46 -6.16 15.23 17.72
C ASP A 46 -6.02 14.60 16.33
N ALA A 47 -5.28 13.49 16.25
CA ALA A 47 -5.03 12.73 15.04
C ALA A 47 -5.75 11.36 15.01
N GLY A 48 -6.66 11.09 15.95
CA GLY A 48 -7.30 9.79 16.12
C GLY A 48 -8.06 9.30 14.88
N ASP A 49 -8.80 10.18 14.21
CA ASP A 49 -9.45 9.91 12.91
C ASP A 49 -8.47 9.56 11.81
N ASP A 50 -7.50 10.45 11.56
CA ASP A 50 -6.51 10.26 10.50
C ASP A 50 -5.66 9.00 10.75
N LEU A 51 -5.35 8.67 12.01
CA LEU A 51 -4.67 7.43 12.41
C LEU A 51 -5.50 6.18 12.11
N GLY A 52 -6.81 6.23 12.38
CA GLY A 52 -7.73 5.15 12.04
C GLY A 52 -7.77 4.91 10.53
N VAL A 53 -7.92 5.99 9.76
CA VAL A 53 -7.93 5.98 8.29
C VAL A 53 -6.59 5.44 7.76
N LEU A 54 -5.45 5.93 8.26
CA LEU A 54 -4.13 5.45 7.88
C LEU A 54 -3.99 3.94 8.12
N GLY A 55 -4.39 3.48 9.31
CA GLY A 55 -4.34 2.05 9.66
C GLY A 55 -5.17 1.19 8.71
N TYR A 56 -6.36 1.66 8.31
CA TYR A 56 -7.18 0.97 7.31
C TYR A 56 -6.53 0.96 5.92
N TRP A 57 -6.00 2.08 5.45
CA TRP A 57 -5.33 2.14 4.14
C TRP A 57 -4.08 1.25 4.08
N VAL A 58 -3.26 1.26 5.13
CA VAL A 58 -2.07 0.38 5.22
C VAL A 58 -2.48 -1.09 5.20
N THR A 59 -3.49 -1.49 5.96
CA THR A 59 -3.90 -2.90 6.05
C THR A 59 -4.67 -3.40 4.82
N SER A 60 -5.39 -2.53 4.12
CA SER A 60 -6.23 -2.91 2.98
C SER A 60 -5.55 -2.75 1.61
N GLN A 61 -4.68 -1.75 1.44
CA GLN A 61 -4.12 -1.40 0.12
C GLN A 61 -2.64 -1.74 -0.05
N ALA A 62 -1.84 -1.69 1.03
CA ALA A 62 -0.41 -1.96 0.90
C ALA A 62 -0.12 -3.42 0.52
N PRO A 63 -0.80 -4.46 1.08
CA PRO A 63 -0.54 -5.84 0.70
C PRO A 63 -0.90 -6.16 -0.77
N PRO A 64 -2.08 -5.77 -1.30
CA PRO A 64 -2.39 -5.96 -2.73
C PRO A 64 -1.43 -5.21 -3.65
N ALA A 65 -1.04 -3.97 -3.32
CA ALA A 65 -0.07 -3.21 -4.10
C ALA A 65 1.29 -3.94 -4.20
N MET A 66 1.76 -4.53 -3.09
CA MET A 66 2.99 -5.34 -3.12
C MET A 66 2.85 -6.64 -3.93
N GLN A 67 1.67 -7.26 -3.92
CA GLN A 67 1.42 -8.43 -4.77
C GLN A 67 1.49 -8.07 -6.26
N ILE A 68 0.95 -6.92 -6.64
CA ILE A 68 1.09 -6.37 -7.99
C ILE A 68 2.56 -6.12 -8.30
N CYS A 69 3.33 -5.53 -7.38
CA CYS A 69 4.77 -5.35 -7.57
C CYS A 69 5.50 -6.68 -7.80
N HIS A 70 5.19 -7.73 -7.04
CA HIS A 70 5.74 -9.07 -7.25
C HIS A 70 5.37 -9.62 -8.64
N HIS A 71 4.11 -9.51 -9.04
CA HIS A 71 3.63 -9.96 -10.34
C HIS A 71 4.37 -9.25 -11.49
N LEU A 72 4.51 -7.92 -11.41
CA LEU A 72 5.19 -7.11 -12.41
C LEU A 72 6.68 -7.44 -12.56
N HIS A 73 7.34 -7.91 -11.50
CA HIS A 73 8.76 -8.29 -11.56
C HIS A 73 8.99 -9.75 -11.97
N GLY A 74 7.94 -10.58 -12.02
CA GLY A 74 8.04 -11.99 -12.38
C GLY A 74 9.08 -12.74 -11.53
N GLY A 75 9.89 -13.59 -12.16
CA GLY A 75 10.92 -14.38 -11.47
C GLY A 75 11.95 -13.56 -10.68
N MET A 76 12.24 -12.32 -11.09
CA MET A 76 13.14 -11.41 -10.35
C MET A 76 12.55 -10.97 -9.01
N GLY A 77 11.22 -10.86 -8.91
CA GLY A 77 10.53 -10.45 -7.68
C GLY A 77 10.58 -11.51 -6.58
N MET A 78 10.96 -12.74 -6.91
CA MET A 78 11.12 -13.87 -6.00
C MET A 78 12.59 -14.15 -5.66
N ASP A 79 13.53 -13.45 -6.31
CA ASP A 79 14.95 -13.60 -6.06
C ASP A 79 15.32 -12.93 -4.72
N VAL A 80 16.01 -13.66 -3.84
CA VAL A 80 16.44 -13.17 -2.52
C VAL A 80 17.49 -12.05 -2.62
N THR A 81 18.21 -11.97 -3.73
CA THR A 81 19.14 -10.87 -4.03
C THR A 81 18.42 -9.58 -4.41
N TYR A 82 17.13 -9.67 -4.76
CA TYR A 82 16.27 -8.51 -5.00
C TYR A 82 15.53 -8.12 -3.71
N PRO A 83 15.53 -6.83 -3.29
CA PRO A 83 15.07 -6.43 -1.95
C PRO A 83 13.55 -6.52 -1.75
N MET A 84 12.77 -6.95 -2.75
CA MET A 84 11.30 -6.95 -2.72
C MET A 84 10.71 -7.78 -1.58
N HIS A 85 11.31 -8.93 -1.26
CA HIS A 85 10.87 -9.78 -0.16
C HIS A 85 10.88 -9.05 1.19
N ARG A 86 11.85 -8.14 1.41
CA ARG A 86 11.95 -7.35 2.65
C ARG A 86 10.78 -6.37 2.76
N TYR A 87 10.50 -5.62 1.70
CA TYR A 87 9.39 -4.68 1.67
C TYR A 87 8.04 -5.38 1.89
N TYR A 88 7.85 -6.53 1.24
CA TYR A 88 6.61 -7.28 1.39
C TYR A 88 6.46 -7.84 2.80
N SER A 89 7.53 -8.37 3.39
CA SER A 89 7.52 -8.83 4.79
C SER A 89 7.14 -7.70 5.74
N THR A 90 7.76 -6.53 5.62
CA THR A 90 7.44 -5.37 6.46
C THR A 90 5.96 -4.99 6.35
N ILE A 91 5.39 -4.96 5.14
CA ILE A 91 3.97 -4.64 4.95
C ILE A 91 3.05 -5.70 5.59
N LYS A 92 3.41 -6.99 5.49
CA LYS A 92 2.66 -8.05 6.15
C LYS A 92 2.73 -7.95 7.68
N ASP A 93 3.91 -7.65 8.22
CA ASP A 93 4.10 -7.47 9.66
C ASP A 93 3.33 -6.26 10.19
N LEU A 94 3.37 -5.12 9.48
CA LEU A 94 2.57 -3.95 9.80
C LEU A 94 1.08 -4.27 9.74
N THR A 95 0.62 -4.98 8.72
CA THR A 95 -0.79 -5.35 8.58
C THR A 95 -1.26 -6.22 9.74
N ARG A 96 -0.43 -7.19 10.16
CA ARG A 96 -0.70 -8.05 11.31
C ARG A 96 -0.70 -7.27 12.62
N LEU A 97 0.29 -6.39 12.83
CA LEU A 97 0.37 -5.53 14.00
C LEU A 97 -0.86 -4.63 14.13
N LEU A 98 -1.37 -4.17 12.99
CA LEU A 98 -2.56 -3.34 12.94
C LEU A 98 -3.87 -4.15 13.05
N GLY A 99 -3.85 -5.48 13.11
CA GLY A 99 -5.04 -6.33 13.25
C GLY A 99 -5.78 -6.62 11.93
N GLY A 100 -5.23 -6.18 10.80
CA GLY A 100 -5.81 -6.41 9.47
C GLY A 100 -6.95 -5.47 9.08
N PRO A 101 -7.42 -5.56 7.82
CA PRO A 101 -8.35 -4.60 7.23
C PRO A 101 -9.74 -4.64 7.86
N SER A 102 -10.28 -5.84 8.14
CA SER A 102 -11.63 -5.98 8.73
C SER A 102 -11.71 -5.36 10.12
N HIS A 103 -10.72 -5.63 10.98
CA HIS A 103 -10.65 -5.05 12.31
C HIS A 103 -10.55 -3.51 12.26
N ARG A 104 -9.72 -2.97 11.34
CA ARG A 104 -9.60 -1.51 11.16
C ARG A 104 -10.88 -0.88 10.66
N LEU A 105 -11.58 -1.54 9.74
CA LEU A 105 -12.87 -1.07 9.23
C LEU A 105 -13.94 -1.05 10.31
N GLU A 106 -13.99 -2.06 11.19
CA GLU A 106 -14.89 -2.12 12.34
C GLU A 106 -14.65 -0.95 13.30
N LEU A 107 -13.39 -0.68 13.66
CA LEU A 107 -13.04 0.46 14.52
C LEU A 107 -13.45 1.80 13.91
N LEU A 108 -13.26 1.98 12.60
CA LEU A 108 -13.70 3.20 11.90
C LEU A 108 -15.22 3.32 11.88
N GLY A 109 -15.93 2.23 11.57
CA GLY A 109 -17.39 2.21 11.55
C GLY A 109 -18.01 2.53 12.91
N ALA A 110 -17.41 2.04 13.99
CA ALA A 110 -17.84 2.36 15.35
C ALA A 110 -17.72 3.86 15.66
N ARG A 111 -16.68 4.53 15.14
CA ARG A 111 -16.46 5.97 15.35
C ARG A 111 -17.40 6.84 14.53
N CYS A 112 -17.70 6.47 13.29
CA CYS A 112 -18.71 7.16 12.48
C CYS A 112 -20.13 7.03 13.03
N SER A 113 -20.41 5.98 13.82
CA SER A 113 -21.73 5.76 14.43
C SER A 113 -21.94 6.56 15.72
N LEU A 114 -20.87 7.17 16.26
CA LEU A 114 -20.88 7.97 17.50
C LEU A 114 -20.97 9.48 17.25
N THR A 115 -20.95 9.90 15.99
CA THR A 115 -21.11 11.29 15.51
C THR A 115 -22.49 11.50 14.91
#